data_AF-A0A665UXZ5-F1
#
_entry.id   AF-A0A665UXZ5-F1
#
_cell.length_a   1.000
_cell.length_b   1.000
_cell.length_c   1.000
_cell.angle_alpha   90.00
_cell.angle_beta   90.00
_cell.angle_gamma   90.00
#
_symmetry.space_group_name_H-M   'P 1'
#
loop_
_entity.id
_entity.type
_entity.pdbx_description
1 polymer ?
#
loop_
_entity_poly.entity_id
_entity_poly.type
_entity_poly.pdbx_seq_one_letter_code
_entity_poly.pdbx_strand_id
1 'polypeptide(L)'
;MRRLMSSTKWPQTRTGTGILSPQPEENPHWWNANMVFIPYCSSDVWSGVTPKTEHSDYAFMGSLIIKEVVNELLLKGLDNAKVLLLAGSSAGGTGALLNVDQVAEQLASQGHTAVQVRGLADSGWFLDNKQYKFTDCLDTISCAPTEAIKRGSRYWGGQVPESCRQAHLGEEWNCFFGYKVYPTLKSPVFVVQWLFDEAQLTVDNIHLTGQPVHEGQWRYIQNLGQELRGTLREVPALFAPACLSHELITRSYWMDIQVKGTSLPRALHCWDRSLQDNQKTPPMRGCPLHLIDSCPWPHCNPSCPTIRDQLTGQEMSVIQFLKHMGFDVQKMAELINTIIH
;
A
#
# COMPACT_ATOMS: atom_id res chain seq x y z
N MET A 1 -13.78 -11.82 11.45
CA MET A 1 -13.28 -10.43 11.42
C MET A 1 -14.39 -9.37 11.61
N ARG A 2 -15.26 -9.49 12.62
CA ARG A 2 -16.44 -8.59 12.77
C ARG A 2 -16.09 -7.09 12.93
N ARG A 3 -14.90 -6.77 13.46
CA ARG A 3 -14.41 -5.39 13.64
C ARG A 3 -14.24 -4.64 12.30
N LEU A 4 -14.03 -5.35 11.19
CA LEU A 4 -13.89 -4.78 9.85
C LEU A 4 -15.23 -4.58 9.13
N MET A 5 -16.35 -4.83 9.82
CA MET A 5 -17.71 -4.74 9.27
C MET A 5 -18.69 -4.03 10.22
N SER A 6 -18.21 -3.55 11.38
CA SER A 6 -19.06 -2.94 12.40
C SER A 6 -18.25 -2.10 13.37
N SER A 7 -18.79 -0.93 13.72
CA SER A 7 -18.25 -0.04 14.76
C SER A 7 -18.69 -0.39 16.19
N THR A 8 -19.60 -1.35 16.37
CA THR A 8 -20.22 -1.70 17.68
C THR A 8 -19.24 -2.07 18.79
N LYS A 9 -18.03 -2.52 18.44
CA LYS A 9 -16.98 -2.92 19.39
C LYS A 9 -15.70 -2.10 19.25
N TRP A 10 -15.76 -0.93 18.62
CA TRP A 10 -14.59 -0.07 18.52
C TRP A 10 -14.25 0.53 19.89
N PRO A 11 -12.96 0.58 20.26
CA PRO A 11 -12.54 1.30 21.45
C PRO A 11 -12.77 2.80 21.25
N GLN A 12 -13.02 3.52 22.35
CA GLN A 12 -13.20 4.98 22.33
C GLN A 12 -11.92 5.72 21.91
N THR A 13 -10.76 5.14 22.20
CA THR A 13 -9.46 5.73 21.90
C THR A 13 -8.58 4.73 21.18
N ARG A 14 -7.65 5.24 20.36
CA ARG A 14 -6.63 4.45 19.67
C ARG A 14 -5.31 5.22 19.71
N THR A 15 -4.25 4.54 20.12
CA THR A 15 -2.88 5.08 20.06
C THR A 15 -2.42 5.11 18.61
N GLY A 16 -1.97 6.27 18.14
CA GLY A 16 -1.32 6.41 16.84
C GLY A 16 0.08 5.80 16.86
N THR A 17 0.46 5.12 15.77
CA THR A 17 1.77 4.47 15.60
C THR A 17 2.32 4.79 14.22
N GLY A 18 3.64 4.64 14.06
CA GLY A 18 4.37 5.01 12.85
C GLY A 18 4.08 6.46 12.45
N ILE A 19 3.60 6.66 11.23
CA ILE A 19 3.24 7.98 10.68
C ILE A 19 2.14 8.72 11.46
N LEU A 20 1.35 8.01 12.27
CA LEU A 20 0.31 8.59 13.13
C LEU A 20 0.79 8.83 14.57
N SER A 21 2.03 8.47 14.89
CA SER A 21 2.56 8.66 16.25
C SER A 21 2.77 10.15 16.53
N PRO A 22 2.40 10.62 17.73
CA PRO A 22 2.69 11.98 18.18
C PRO A 22 4.11 12.13 18.76
N GLN A 23 4.90 11.05 18.81
CA GLN A 23 6.26 11.07 19.34
C GLN A 23 7.25 11.40 18.22
N PRO A 24 8.08 12.46 18.33
CA PRO A 24 9.10 12.79 17.33
C PRO A 24 10.10 11.65 17.08
N GLU A 25 10.34 10.82 18.09
CA GLU A 25 11.25 9.67 18.01
C GLU A 25 10.72 8.58 17.10
N GLU A 26 9.39 8.46 16.93
CA GLU A 26 8.72 7.49 16.05
C GLU A 26 8.23 8.15 14.74
N ASN A 27 7.96 9.45 14.75
CA ASN A 27 7.45 10.21 13.62
C ASN A 27 8.22 11.53 13.42
N PRO A 28 9.43 11.49 12.85
CA PRO A 28 10.38 12.60 12.94
C PRO A 28 9.93 13.89 12.24
N HIS A 29 9.03 13.81 11.28
CA HIS A 29 8.64 14.95 10.44
C HIS A 29 7.20 15.41 10.64
N TRP A 30 6.27 14.50 10.94
CA TRP A 30 4.84 14.80 11.00
C TRP A 30 4.20 14.53 12.36
N TRP A 31 4.98 14.28 13.42
CA TRP A 31 4.45 14.01 14.77
C TRP A 31 3.46 15.07 15.29
N ASN A 32 3.61 16.32 14.85
CA ASN A 32 2.77 17.44 15.26
C ASN A 32 1.64 17.77 14.26
N ALA A 33 1.35 16.88 13.31
CA ALA A 33 0.20 17.03 12.42
C ALA A 33 -1.12 16.72 13.14
N ASN A 34 -2.24 17.18 12.59
CA ASN A 34 -3.55 16.71 13.02
C ASN A 34 -3.76 15.27 12.52
N MET A 35 -3.86 14.32 13.45
CA MET A 35 -3.95 12.89 13.12
C MET A 35 -5.40 12.41 13.08
N VAL A 36 -5.78 11.77 11.98
CA VAL A 36 -7.09 11.14 11.81
C VAL A 36 -6.91 9.70 11.39
N PHE A 37 -7.55 8.78 12.11
CA PHE A 37 -7.61 7.36 11.75
C PHE A 37 -9.04 6.99 11.42
N ILE A 38 -9.30 6.59 10.17
CA ILE A 38 -10.63 6.14 9.72
C ILE A 38 -10.60 4.60 9.70
N PRO A 39 -11.30 3.90 10.61
CA PRO A 39 -11.27 2.45 10.61
C PRO A 39 -12.04 1.89 9.42
N TYR A 40 -11.47 0.90 8.74
CA TYR A 40 -12.12 0.21 7.63
C TYR A 40 -13.27 -0.69 8.13
N CYS A 41 -14.51 -0.29 7.84
CA CYS A 41 -15.73 -1.04 8.17
C CYS A 41 -16.58 -1.43 6.96
N SER A 42 -16.19 -1.02 5.76
CA SER A 42 -17.05 -1.09 4.57
C SER A 42 -16.79 -2.33 3.71
N SER A 43 -15.64 -3.00 3.85
CA SER A 43 -15.30 -4.23 3.08
C SER A 43 -15.30 -4.07 1.55
N ASP A 44 -15.17 -2.84 1.04
CA ASP A 44 -15.31 -2.47 -0.37
C ASP A 44 -14.10 -1.73 -0.96
N VAL A 45 -12.93 -1.86 -0.32
CA VAL A 45 -11.68 -1.20 -0.75
C VAL A 45 -11.86 0.33 -0.89
N TRP A 46 -12.73 0.91 -0.04
CA TRP A 46 -13.07 2.33 -0.04
C TRP A 46 -13.74 2.83 -1.33
N SER A 47 -14.33 1.94 -2.14
CA SER A 47 -14.96 2.30 -3.41
C SER A 47 -16.47 2.41 -3.34
N GLY A 48 -17.11 1.73 -2.39
CA GLY A 48 -18.57 1.54 -2.38
C GLY A 48 -19.35 2.82 -2.09
N VAL A 49 -20.53 2.90 -2.70
CA VAL A 49 -21.53 3.96 -2.48
C VAL A 49 -22.95 3.43 -2.30
N THR A 50 -23.09 2.12 -2.07
CA THR A 50 -24.37 1.44 -1.92
C THR A 50 -24.79 1.36 -0.44
N PRO A 51 -25.84 2.07 -0.02
CA PRO A 51 -26.37 1.95 1.34
C PRO A 51 -27.08 0.61 1.54
N LYS A 52 -27.31 0.25 2.81
CA LYS A 52 -28.15 -0.90 3.14
C LYS A 52 -29.61 -0.62 2.75
N THR A 53 -30.25 -1.59 2.10
CA THR A 53 -31.67 -1.58 1.76
C THR A 53 -32.38 -2.80 2.38
N GLU A 54 -33.70 -2.89 2.26
CA GLU A 54 -34.45 -4.09 2.68
C GLU A 54 -34.03 -5.35 1.91
N HIS A 55 -33.42 -5.18 0.74
CA HIS A 55 -32.97 -6.26 -0.14
C HIS A 55 -31.45 -6.52 -0.07
N SER A 56 -30.71 -5.82 0.80
CA SER A 56 -29.27 -6.04 0.97
C SER A 56 -28.89 -6.32 2.42
N ASP A 57 -28.02 -7.30 2.62
CA ASP A 57 -27.56 -7.70 3.96
C ASP A 57 -26.57 -6.67 4.54
N TYR A 58 -25.79 -6.03 3.67
CA TYR A 58 -24.69 -5.13 4.00
C TYR A 58 -24.80 -3.77 3.30
N ALA A 59 -24.11 -2.78 3.86
CA ALA A 59 -23.83 -1.49 3.22
C ALA A 59 -22.36 -1.46 2.79
N PHE A 60 -22.11 -0.97 1.58
CA PHE A 60 -20.77 -0.74 1.02
C PHE A 60 -20.64 0.74 0.74
N MET A 61 -20.09 1.48 1.69
CA MET A 61 -20.13 2.95 1.71
C MET A 61 -18.75 3.57 1.91
N GLY A 62 -17.67 2.87 1.58
CA GLY A 62 -16.31 3.30 1.85
C GLY A 62 -15.97 4.68 1.27
N SER A 63 -16.33 4.97 0.02
CA SER A 63 -16.09 6.29 -0.59
C SER A 63 -16.95 7.38 0.09
N LEU A 64 -18.19 7.05 0.46
CA LEU A 64 -19.09 7.96 1.18
C LEU A 64 -18.60 8.24 2.62
N ILE A 65 -18.00 7.26 3.29
CA ILE A 65 -17.40 7.43 4.62
C ILE A 65 -16.25 8.45 4.53
N ILE A 66 -15.36 8.34 3.54
CA ILE A 66 -14.27 9.31 3.35
C ILE A 66 -14.85 10.71 3.12
N LYS A 67 -15.83 10.83 2.22
CA LYS A 67 -16.51 12.09 1.91
C LYS A 67 -17.08 12.75 3.18
N GLU A 68 -17.76 11.98 4.01
CA GLU A 68 -18.41 12.50 5.21
C GLU A 68 -17.43 12.84 6.32
N VAL A 69 -16.36 12.06 6.49
CA VAL A 69 -15.27 12.41 7.41
C VAL A 69 -14.64 13.74 7.01
N VAL A 70 -14.41 13.99 5.72
CA VAL A 70 -13.89 15.29 5.25
C VAL A 70 -14.87 16.42 5.57
N ASN A 71 -16.17 16.24 5.34
CA ASN A 71 -17.20 17.24 5.70
C ASN A 71 -17.17 17.57 7.20
N GLU A 72 -17.11 16.56 8.07
CA GLU A 72 -17.07 16.77 9.52
C GLU A 72 -15.77 17.44 9.98
N LEU A 73 -14.63 17.12 9.35
CA LEU A 73 -13.34 17.70 9.70
C LEU A 73 -13.22 19.17 9.27
N LEU A 74 -13.92 19.60 8.21
CA LEU A 74 -14.01 21.01 7.84
C LEU A 74 -14.55 21.87 8.99
N LEU A 75 -15.52 21.34 9.74
CA LEU A 75 -16.06 22.00 10.95
C LEU A 75 -15.12 21.95 12.15
N LYS A 76 -14.02 21.20 12.05
CA LYS A 76 -13.03 20.95 13.12
C LYS A 76 -11.65 21.53 12.78
N GLY A 77 -11.56 22.42 11.80
CA GLY A 77 -10.33 23.16 11.48
C GLY A 77 -9.60 22.70 10.22
N LEU A 78 -10.11 21.70 9.48
CA LEU A 78 -9.52 21.30 8.19
C LEU A 78 -9.58 22.41 7.14
N ASP A 79 -10.56 23.32 7.26
CA ASP A 79 -10.70 24.51 6.42
C ASP A 79 -9.47 25.44 6.46
N ASN A 80 -8.71 25.39 7.55
CA ASN A 80 -7.48 26.16 7.77
C ASN A 80 -6.20 25.38 7.41
N ALA A 81 -6.32 24.14 6.92
CA ALA A 81 -5.17 23.33 6.58
C ALA A 81 -4.42 23.84 5.34
N LYS A 82 -3.10 23.70 5.33
CA LYS A 82 -2.29 23.92 4.12
C LYS A 82 -2.21 22.68 3.24
N VAL A 83 -2.16 21.52 3.88
CA VAL A 83 -2.00 20.21 3.23
C VAL A 83 -2.95 19.24 3.92
N LEU A 84 -3.72 18.50 3.12
CA LEU A 84 -4.39 17.27 3.54
C LEU A 84 -3.67 16.12 2.85
N LEU A 85 -3.11 15.20 3.66
CA LEU A 85 -2.52 13.96 3.15
C LEU A 85 -3.49 12.81 3.39
N LEU A 86 -4.05 12.26 2.32
CA LEU A 86 -4.86 11.05 2.37
C LEU A 86 -3.92 9.83 2.29
N ALA A 87 -3.68 9.20 3.43
CA ALA A 87 -2.80 8.04 3.55
C ALA A 87 -3.58 6.75 3.85
N GLY A 88 -3.11 5.62 3.33
CA GLY A 88 -3.67 4.32 3.67
C GLY A 88 -2.70 3.17 3.40
N SER A 89 -2.89 2.07 4.14
CA SER A 89 -2.15 0.81 3.99
C SER A 89 -3.05 -0.30 3.44
N SER A 90 -2.49 -1.24 2.68
CA SER A 90 -3.21 -2.40 2.12
C SER A 90 -4.41 -1.94 1.26
N ALA A 91 -5.61 -2.47 1.50
CA ALA A 91 -6.85 -1.99 0.87
C ALA A 91 -7.09 -0.48 1.07
N GLY A 92 -6.59 0.11 2.16
CA GLY A 92 -6.59 1.56 2.36
C GLY A 92 -5.61 2.31 1.46
N GLY A 93 -4.51 1.68 1.05
CA GLY A 93 -3.58 2.24 0.06
C GLY A 93 -4.22 2.32 -1.33
N THR A 94 -4.90 1.25 -1.75
CA THR A 94 -5.75 1.28 -2.96
C THR A 94 -6.88 2.30 -2.81
N GLY A 95 -7.52 2.36 -1.64
CA GLY A 95 -8.54 3.35 -1.32
C GLY A 95 -8.05 4.80 -1.45
N ALA A 96 -6.80 5.09 -1.06
CA ALA A 96 -6.18 6.41 -1.25
C ALA A 96 -6.06 6.75 -2.75
N LEU A 97 -5.63 5.81 -3.59
CA LEU A 97 -5.58 6.00 -5.05
C LEU A 97 -6.97 6.26 -5.64
N LEU A 98 -7.99 5.56 -5.16
CA LEU A 98 -9.36 5.69 -5.66
C LEU A 98 -10.06 6.99 -5.24
N ASN A 99 -9.68 7.58 -4.10
CA ASN A 99 -10.42 8.69 -3.50
C ASN A 99 -9.66 10.01 -3.43
N VAL A 100 -8.34 10.05 -3.66
CA VAL A 100 -7.54 11.28 -3.49
C VAL A 100 -8.05 12.45 -4.35
N ASP A 101 -8.34 12.21 -5.62
CA ASP A 101 -8.86 13.24 -6.52
C ASP A 101 -10.29 13.66 -6.16
N GLN A 102 -11.12 12.73 -5.69
CA GLN A 102 -12.48 13.04 -5.24
C GLN A 102 -12.45 13.93 -4.00
N VAL A 103 -11.52 13.72 -3.07
CA VAL A 103 -11.33 14.60 -1.89
C VAL A 103 -10.86 15.99 -2.34
N ALA A 104 -9.93 16.06 -3.31
CA ALA A 104 -9.49 17.34 -3.88
C ALA A 104 -10.64 18.11 -4.54
N GLU A 105 -11.44 17.42 -5.36
CA GLU A 105 -12.61 17.98 -6.04
C GLU A 105 -13.69 18.41 -5.04
N GLN A 106 -13.94 17.62 -3.99
CA GLN A 106 -14.86 17.97 -2.90
C GLN A 106 -14.45 19.29 -2.23
N LEU A 107 -13.20 19.41 -1.78
CA LEU A 107 -12.70 20.63 -1.12
C LEU A 107 -12.78 21.84 -2.06
N ALA A 108 -12.37 21.68 -3.32
CA ALA A 108 -12.46 22.75 -4.31
C ALA A 108 -13.91 23.20 -4.55
N SER A 109 -14.85 22.27 -4.68
CA SER A 109 -16.28 22.56 -4.89
C SER A 109 -16.95 23.28 -3.71
N GLN A 110 -16.41 23.09 -2.50
CA GLN A 110 -16.87 23.74 -1.27
C GLN A 110 -16.10 25.05 -0.97
N GLY A 111 -15.21 25.49 -1.86
CA GLY A 111 -14.48 26.76 -1.74
C GLY A 111 -13.15 26.69 -0.99
N HIS A 112 -12.69 25.49 -0.60
CA HIS A 112 -11.44 25.28 0.14
C HIS A 112 -10.23 25.04 -0.79
N THR A 113 -10.05 25.90 -1.80
CA THR A 113 -9.01 25.74 -2.84
C THR A 113 -7.57 25.95 -2.34
N ALA A 114 -7.38 26.52 -1.15
CA ALA A 114 -6.06 26.70 -0.53
C ALA A 114 -5.49 25.40 0.06
N VAL A 115 -6.34 24.40 0.34
CA VAL A 115 -5.92 23.11 0.91
C VAL A 115 -5.33 22.24 -0.19
N GLN A 116 -4.04 21.94 -0.11
CA GLN A 116 -3.40 21.02 -1.06
C GLN A 116 -3.69 19.57 -0.66
N VAL A 117 -4.43 18.84 -1.50
CA VAL A 117 -4.67 17.41 -1.31
C VAL A 117 -3.55 16.60 -1.93
N ARG A 118 -3.03 15.63 -1.18
CA ARG A 118 -1.96 14.71 -1.58
C ARG A 118 -2.31 13.29 -1.17
N GLY A 119 -1.78 12.28 -1.86
CA GLY A 119 -1.99 10.87 -1.55
C GLY A 119 -0.73 10.16 -1.05
N LEU A 120 -0.90 9.19 -0.14
CA LEU A 120 0.13 8.23 0.24
C LEU A 120 -0.47 6.82 0.21
N ALA A 121 -0.06 6.03 -0.78
CA ALA A 121 -0.55 4.67 -0.98
C ALA A 121 0.53 3.67 -0.54
N ASP A 122 0.33 3.05 0.63
CA ASP A 122 1.19 1.99 1.17
C ASP A 122 0.61 0.59 0.91
N SER A 123 1.39 -0.28 0.28
CA SER A 123 1.03 -1.69 0.04
C SER A 123 -0.33 -1.86 -0.67
N GLY A 124 -0.71 -0.87 -1.49
CA GLY A 124 -1.98 -0.80 -2.22
C GLY A 124 -1.81 -0.91 -3.75
N TRP A 125 -0.59 -1.19 -4.22
CA TRP A 125 -0.25 -1.31 -5.63
C TRP A 125 -0.14 -2.79 -6.01
N PHE A 126 -1.25 -3.36 -6.46
CA PHE A 126 -1.35 -4.75 -6.89
C PHE A 126 -1.16 -4.91 -8.40
N LEU A 127 -0.81 -6.13 -8.82
CA LEU A 127 -0.82 -6.60 -10.19
C LEU A 127 -2.05 -7.48 -10.43
N ASP A 128 -2.61 -7.37 -11.63
CA ASP A 128 -3.66 -8.23 -12.20
C ASP A 128 -3.06 -9.39 -12.98
N ASN A 129 -2.00 -9.99 -12.43
CA ASN A 129 -1.24 -11.08 -13.01
C ASN A 129 -1.98 -12.44 -12.89
N LYS A 130 -1.42 -13.43 -13.59
CA LYS A 130 -1.90 -14.81 -13.50
C LYS A 130 -1.34 -15.46 -12.25
N GLN A 131 -2.20 -16.05 -11.43
CA GLN A 131 -1.81 -16.81 -10.24
C GLN A 131 -0.79 -17.91 -10.57
N TYR A 132 0.07 -18.25 -9.62
CA TYR A 132 1.02 -19.36 -9.75
C TYR A 132 0.29 -20.70 -9.88
N LYS A 133 -0.73 -20.91 -9.04
CA LYS A 133 -1.66 -22.03 -9.13
C LYS A 133 -3.06 -21.47 -9.33
N PHE A 134 -3.72 -21.88 -10.40
CA PHE A 134 -5.11 -21.52 -10.62
C PHE A 134 -5.99 -22.11 -9.52
N THR A 135 -6.92 -21.30 -9.01
CA THR A 135 -8.02 -21.76 -8.16
C THR A 135 -9.33 -21.13 -8.60
N ASP A 136 -10.42 -21.86 -8.45
CA ASP A 136 -11.74 -21.27 -8.59
C ASP A 136 -11.95 -20.18 -7.53
N CYS A 137 -12.55 -19.06 -7.93
CA CYS A 137 -12.86 -17.95 -7.05
C CYS A 137 -14.08 -18.28 -6.17
N LEU A 138 -13.86 -19.15 -5.17
CA LEU A 138 -14.86 -19.59 -4.19
C LEU A 138 -14.68 -18.91 -2.83
N ASP A 139 -13.45 -18.56 -2.47
CA ASP A 139 -13.13 -17.78 -1.27
C ASP A 139 -12.39 -16.48 -1.62
N THR A 140 -12.41 -15.52 -0.70
CA THR A 140 -11.85 -14.18 -0.92
C THR A 140 -10.33 -14.17 -1.00
N ILE A 141 -9.65 -15.14 -0.39
CA ILE A 141 -8.21 -15.13 -0.19
C ILE A 141 -7.50 -15.73 -1.40
N SER A 142 -8.07 -16.79 -1.99
CA SER A 142 -7.53 -17.48 -3.15
C SER A 142 -8.05 -16.96 -4.49
N CYS A 143 -9.04 -16.06 -4.48
CA CYS A 143 -9.59 -15.52 -5.72
C CYS A 143 -8.56 -14.66 -6.45
N ALA A 144 -8.37 -14.92 -7.75
CA ALA A 144 -7.47 -14.13 -8.58
C ALA A 144 -7.82 -12.63 -8.50
N PRO A 145 -6.82 -11.73 -8.46
CA PRO A 145 -7.04 -10.29 -8.22
C PRO A 145 -8.10 -9.69 -9.14
N THR A 146 -8.01 -9.98 -10.44
CA THR A 146 -8.93 -9.50 -11.47
C THR A 146 -10.37 -9.93 -11.23
N GLU A 147 -10.57 -11.20 -10.89
CA GLU A 147 -11.92 -11.76 -10.68
C GLU A 147 -12.53 -11.25 -9.37
N ALA A 148 -11.71 -11.14 -8.32
CA ALA A 148 -12.11 -10.59 -7.03
C ALA A 148 -12.62 -9.15 -7.19
N ILE A 149 -11.86 -8.30 -7.88
CA ILE A 149 -12.26 -6.90 -8.11
C ILE A 149 -13.45 -6.80 -9.05
N LYS A 150 -13.51 -7.57 -10.14
CA LYS A 150 -14.68 -7.56 -11.06
C LYS A 150 -15.99 -7.88 -10.34
N ARG A 151 -15.98 -8.90 -9.47
CA ARG A 151 -17.14 -9.26 -8.66
C ARG A 151 -17.42 -8.24 -7.58
N GLY A 152 -16.38 -7.83 -6.85
CA GLY A 152 -16.46 -6.87 -5.75
C GLY A 152 -16.99 -5.51 -6.18
N SER A 153 -16.38 -4.89 -7.19
CA SER A 153 -16.78 -3.56 -7.67
C SER A 153 -18.25 -3.50 -8.08
N ARG A 154 -18.76 -4.54 -8.76
CA ARG A 154 -20.18 -4.66 -9.07
C ARG A 154 -21.05 -4.80 -7.82
N TYR A 155 -20.65 -5.65 -6.89
CA TYR A 155 -21.42 -5.92 -5.67
C TYR A 155 -21.49 -4.71 -4.74
N TRP A 156 -20.42 -3.90 -4.69
CA TRP A 156 -20.30 -2.73 -3.82
C TRP A 156 -20.87 -1.44 -4.41
N GLY A 157 -21.27 -1.45 -5.68
CA GLY A 157 -21.51 -0.22 -6.44
C GLY A 157 -20.26 0.66 -6.50
N GLY A 158 -19.09 0.05 -6.66
CA GLY A 158 -17.79 0.70 -6.52
C GLY A 158 -17.61 1.86 -7.51
N GLN A 159 -17.31 3.04 -6.97
CA GLN A 159 -16.88 4.19 -7.76
C GLN A 159 -15.35 4.22 -7.90
N VAL A 160 -14.91 4.74 -9.04
CA VAL A 160 -13.50 4.92 -9.39
C VAL A 160 -13.29 6.35 -9.91
N PRO A 161 -12.06 6.89 -9.85
CA PRO A 161 -11.75 8.23 -10.36
C PRO A 161 -12.28 8.43 -11.77
N GLU A 162 -12.92 9.57 -12.03
CA GLU A 162 -13.57 9.85 -13.32
C GLU A 162 -12.57 9.76 -14.48
N SER A 163 -11.36 10.32 -14.31
CA SER A 163 -10.29 10.25 -15.31
C SER A 163 -9.90 8.81 -15.66
N CYS A 164 -9.81 7.93 -14.67
CA CYS A 164 -9.54 6.51 -14.89
C CYS A 164 -10.72 5.79 -15.53
N ARG A 165 -11.95 6.11 -15.11
CA ARG A 165 -13.17 5.55 -15.69
C ARG A 165 -13.24 5.80 -17.20
N GLN A 166 -12.95 7.04 -17.60
CA GLN A 166 -12.94 7.43 -19.02
C GLN A 166 -11.83 6.72 -19.81
N ALA A 167 -10.69 6.43 -19.18
CA ALA A 167 -9.62 5.66 -19.81
C ALA A 167 -9.94 4.16 -19.98
N HIS A 168 -10.88 3.63 -19.18
CA HIS A 168 -11.23 2.20 -19.13
C HIS A 168 -12.74 1.96 -19.17
N LEU A 169 -13.46 2.63 -20.07
CA LEU A 169 -14.92 2.53 -20.21
C LEU A 169 -15.38 1.07 -20.38
N GLY A 170 -16.31 0.63 -19.53
CA GLY A 170 -16.85 -0.74 -19.51
C GLY A 170 -15.96 -1.76 -18.81
N GLU A 171 -14.76 -1.36 -18.39
CA GLU A 171 -13.81 -2.18 -17.65
C GLU A 171 -13.24 -1.41 -16.44
N GLU A 172 -14.11 -0.73 -15.70
CA GLU A 172 -13.74 0.18 -14.61
C GLU A 172 -12.98 -0.51 -13.46
N TRP A 173 -13.09 -1.83 -13.35
CA TRP A 173 -12.29 -2.67 -12.45
C TRP A 173 -10.78 -2.49 -12.66
N ASN A 174 -10.34 -2.07 -13.85
CA ASN A 174 -8.94 -1.72 -14.13
C ASN A 174 -8.41 -0.65 -13.16
N CYS A 175 -9.26 0.27 -12.72
CA CYS A 175 -8.87 1.39 -11.87
C CYS A 175 -8.52 1.01 -10.43
N PHE A 176 -8.72 -0.25 -10.02
CA PHE A 176 -8.25 -0.75 -8.73
C PHE A 176 -6.77 -1.16 -8.74
N PHE A 177 -6.15 -1.22 -9.93
CA PHE A 177 -4.74 -1.57 -10.08
C PHE A 177 -3.90 -0.30 -10.20
N GLY A 178 -2.95 -0.14 -9.27
CA GLY A 178 -2.19 1.11 -9.08
C GLY A 178 -1.57 1.64 -10.37
N TYR A 179 -0.97 0.76 -11.16
CA TYR A 179 -0.29 1.13 -12.41
C TYR A 179 -1.23 1.60 -13.54
N LYS A 180 -2.53 1.30 -13.44
CA LYS A 180 -3.55 1.75 -14.40
C LYS A 180 -4.22 3.05 -13.95
N VAL A 181 -4.50 3.19 -12.66
CA VAL A 181 -5.13 4.40 -12.11
C VAL A 181 -4.15 5.56 -11.96
N TYR A 182 -2.92 5.29 -11.51
CA TYR A 182 -1.92 6.32 -11.20
C TYR A 182 -1.66 7.32 -12.34
N PRO A 183 -1.50 6.91 -13.61
CA PRO A 183 -1.28 7.85 -14.72
C PRO A 183 -2.44 8.83 -14.96
N THR A 184 -3.63 8.56 -14.40
CA THR A 184 -4.84 9.37 -14.56
C THR A 184 -5.09 10.31 -13.38
N LEU A 185 -4.33 10.19 -12.30
CA LEU A 185 -4.49 10.98 -11.09
C LEU A 185 -3.98 12.41 -11.29
N LYS A 186 -4.74 13.38 -10.77
CA LYS A 186 -4.40 14.81 -10.79
C LYS A 186 -3.60 15.21 -9.55
N SER A 187 -3.94 14.63 -8.41
CA SER A 187 -3.29 14.89 -7.13
C SER A 187 -1.93 14.20 -7.06
N PRO A 188 -0.90 14.83 -6.45
CA PRO A 188 0.39 14.17 -6.26
C PRO A 188 0.25 13.01 -5.26
N VAL A 189 0.77 11.84 -5.64
CA VAL A 189 0.73 10.63 -4.81
C VAL A 189 2.14 10.08 -4.61
N PHE A 190 2.48 9.76 -3.36
CA PHE A 190 3.67 8.98 -3.03
C PHE A 190 3.28 7.50 -2.90
N VAL A 191 4.02 6.60 -3.56
CA VAL A 191 3.77 5.16 -3.53
C VAL A 191 4.78 4.44 -2.63
N VAL A 192 4.31 3.67 -1.66
CA VAL A 192 5.13 2.77 -0.84
C VAL A 192 4.70 1.35 -1.17
N GLN A 193 5.62 0.51 -1.65
CA GLN A 193 5.26 -0.83 -2.09
C GLN A 193 6.39 -1.83 -1.88
N TRP A 194 6.12 -2.91 -1.16
CA TRP A 194 7.05 -4.05 -1.10
C TRP A 194 7.13 -4.73 -2.46
N LEU A 195 8.34 -4.97 -2.98
CA LEU A 195 8.49 -5.68 -4.27
C LEU A 195 8.00 -7.13 -4.22
N PHE A 196 7.87 -7.70 -3.02
CA PHE A 196 7.36 -9.04 -2.78
C PHE A 196 6.27 -8.97 -1.70
N ASP A 197 5.20 -8.23 -1.97
CA ASP A 197 4.12 -8.03 -1.00
C ASP A 197 3.39 -9.34 -0.64
N GLU A 198 3.17 -9.59 0.65
CA GLU A 198 2.54 -10.83 1.12
C GLU A 198 1.08 -10.96 0.67
N ALA A 199 0.33 -9.85 0.58
CA ALA A 199 -1.05 -9.89 0.12
C ALA A 199 -1.11 -10.21 -1.38
N GLN A 200 -0.20 -9.67 -2.19
CA GLN A 200 -0.07 -10.04 -3.61
C GLN A 200 0.25 -11.53 -3.77
N LEU A 201 1.22 -12.05 -3.03
CA LEU A 201 1.56 -13.47 -3.07
C LEU A 201 0.39 -14.36 -2.63
N THR A 202 -0.37 -13.91 -1.63
CA THR A 202 -1.55 -14.63 -1.14
C THR A 202 -2.61 -14.77 -2.24
N VAL A 203 -2.96 -13.67 -2.92
CA VAL A 203 -3.93 -13.70 -4.03
C VAL A 203 -3.37 -14.37 -5.29
N ASP A 204 -2.06 -14.57 -5.38
CA ASP A 204 -1.39 -15.39 -6.40
C ASP A 204 -1.33 -16.89 -6.05
N ASN A 205 -1.95 -17.30 -4.93
CA ASN A 205 -1.90 -18.65 -4.36
C ASN A 205 -0.50 -19.15 -4.02
N ILE A 206 0.32 -18.24 -3.47
CA ILE A 206 1.63 -18.54 -2.91
C ILE A 206 1.57 -18.36 -1.40
N HIS A 207 1.68 -19.48 -0.68
CA HIS A 207 1.79 -19.50 0.76
C HIS A 207 3.20 -19.95 1.15
N LEU A 208 3.86 -19.18 2.00
CA LEU A 208 5.20 -19.48 2.49
C LEU A 208 5.05 -20.12 3.89
N THR A 209 4.99 -21.45 3.94
CA THR A 209 4.44 -22.22 5.08
C THR A 209 5.45 -23.10 5.82
N GLY A 210 6.70 -22.70 5.95
CA GLY A 210 7.68 -23.61 6.57
C GLY A 210 8.51 -24.44 5.58
N GLN A 211 7.95 -24.68 4.40
CA GLN A 211 8.44 -25.68 3.45
C GLN A 211 9.39 -25.08 2.42
N PRO A 212 10.35 -25.88 1.90
CA PRO A 212 11.18 -25.47 0.78
C PRO A 212 10.33 -25.10 -0.44
N VAL A 213 10.55 -23.89 -0.96
CA VAL A 213 9.96 -23.32 -2.16
C VAL A 213 10.52 -24.07 -3.35
N HIS A 214 9.62 -24.62 -4.17
CA HIS A 214 10.01 -25.30 -5.40
C HIS A 214 10.58 -24.31 -6.43
N GLU A 215 11.48 -24.78 -7.31
CA GLU A 215 12.15 -23.93 -8.31
C GLU A 215 11.17 -23.09 -9.15
N GLY A 216 10.05 -23.67 -9.57
CA GLY A 216 9.02 -22.96 -10.35
C GLY A 216 8.34 -21.84 -9.56
N GLN A 217 8.07 -22.07 -8.27
CA GLN A 217 7.50 -21.06 -7.38
C GLN A 217 8.52 -19.96 -7.09
N TRP A 218 9.80 -20.31 -6.93
CA TRP A 218 10.87 -19.33 -6.77
C TRP A 218 11.01 -18.42 -8.00
N ARG A 219 11.01 -19.01 -9.21
CA ARG A 219 11.05 -18.24 -10.46
C ARG A 219 9.83 -17.32 -10.60
N TYR A 220 8.65 -17.78 -10.18
CA TYR A 220 7.46 -16.93 -10.15
C TYR A 220 7.65 -15.72 -9.24
N ILE A 221 8.13 -15.92 -8.01
CA ILE A 221 8.39 -14.82 -7.05
C ILE A 221 9.40 -13.83 -7.62
N GLN A 222 10.47 -14.29 -8.25
CA GLN A 222 11.46 -13.43 -8.90
C GLN A 222 10.84 -12.60 -10.05
N ASN A 223 10.02 -13.24 -10.89
CA ASN A 223 9.32 -12.55 -11.98
C ASN A 223 8.32 -11.52 -11.45
N LEU A 224 7.59 -11.83 -10.38
CA LEU A 224 6.68 -10.90 -9.71
C LEU A 224 7.41 -9.60 -9.31
N GLY A 225 8.57 -9.72 -8.65
CA GLY A 225 9.38 -8.56 -8.27
C GLY A 225 9.87 -7.75 -9.47
N GLN A 226 10.17 -8.42 -10.59
CA GLN A 226 10.56 -7.74 -11.84
C GLN A 226 9.39 -7.00 -12.49
N GLU A 227 8.22 -7.64 -12.59
CA GLU A 227 7.00 -7.05 -13.13
C GLU A 227 6.57 -5.84 -12.31
N LEU A 228 6.50 -6.00 -10.98
CA LEU A 228 6.12 -4.93 -10.06
C LEU A 228 7.08 -3.74 -10.18
N ARG A 229 8.39 -3.99 -10.19
CA ARG A 229 9.39 -2.94 -10.46
C ARG A 229 9.20 -2.27 -11.82
N GLY A 230 8.83 -3.03 -12.85
CA GLY A 230 8.50 -2.50 -14.17
C GLY A 230 7.36 -1.49 -14.11
N THR A 231 6.30 -1.79 -13.36
CA THR A 231 5.16 -0.87 -13.20
C THR A 231 5.48 0.42 -12.44
N LEU A 232 6.47 0.37 -11.56
CA LEU A 232 6.89 1.49 -10.70
C LEU A 232 7.92 2.42 -11.36
N ARG A 233 8.45 2.04 -12.54
CA ARG A 233 9.57 2.75 -13.20
C ARG A 233 9.28 4.23 -13.45
N GLU A 234 8.06 4.56 -13.86
CA GLU A 234 7.67 5.93 -14.21
C GLU A 234 7.03 6.70 -13.04
N VAL A 235 6.97 6.11 -11.84
CA VAL A 235 6.43 6.77 -10.63
C VAL A 235 7.51 7.68 -10.04
N PRO A 236 7.36 9.02 -10.02
CA PRO A 236 8.46 9.89 -9.59
C PRO A 236 8.75 9.86 -8.07
N ALA A 237 7.70 9.68 -7.27
CA ALA A 237 7.77 9.66 -5.80
C ALA A 237 7.38 8.26 -5.29
N LEU A 238 8.38 7.43 -5.01
CA LEU A 238 8.17 6.06 -4.59
C LEU A 238 9.22 5.55 -3.60
N PHE A 239 8.80 4.60 -2.75
CA PHE A 239 9.66 3.81 -1.89
C PHE A 239 9.33 2.31 -2.03
N ALA A 240 10.20 1.55 -2.69
CA ALA A 240 9.97 0.16 -3.05
C ALA A 240 11.16 -0.76 -2.69
N PRO A 241 11.27 -1.16 -1.42
CA PRO A 241 12.27 -2.10 -0.94
C PRO A 241 11.97 -3.55 -1.39
N ALA A 242 13.04 -4.31 -1.60
CA ALA A 242 13.02 -5.72 -2.00
C ALA A 242 12.88 -6.66 -0.80
N CYS A 243 11.77 -6.53 -0.06
CA CYS A 243 11.43 -7.35 1.10
C CYS A 243 10.14 -8.12 0.88
N LEU A 244 10.01 -9.23 1.60
CA LEU A 244 8.74 -9.94 1.79
C LEU A 244 8.09 -9.40 3.07
N SER A 245 7.04 -8.60 2.93
CA SER A 245 6.33 -7.97 4.04
C SER A 245 4.99 -7.42 3.55
N HIS A 246 4.15 -6.96 4.47
CA HIS A 246 2.92 -6.25 4.14
C HIS A 246 2.65 -5.09 5.10
N GLU A 247 2.32 -3.92 4.53
CA GLU A 247 2.16 -2.63 5.20
C GLU A 247 3.46 -2.11 5.84
N LEU A 248 3.60 -0.80 5.92
CA LEU A 248 4.77 -0.15 6.49
C LEU A 248 4.45 1.08 7.32
N ILE A 249 3.62 2.01 6.82
CA ILE A 249 3.58 3.38 7.36
C ILE A 249 3.05 3.50 8.80
N THR A 250 2.33 2.48 9.30
CA THR A 250 1.82 2.44 10.69
C THR A 250 2.58 1.48 11.60
N ARG A 251 3.63 0.83 11.10
CA ARG A 251 4.48 -0.11 11.84
C ARG A 251 5.48 0.65 12.72
N SER A 252 5.84 0.07 13.87
CA SER A 252 6.85 0.64 14.76
C SER A 252 8.24 0.73 14.10
N TYR A 253 8.58 -0.22 13.22
CA TYR A 253 9.86 -0.30 12.52
C TYR A 253 9.89 0.51 11.20
N TRP A 254 8.89 1.38 10.93
CA TRP A 254 8.79 2.04 9.63
C TRP A 254 9.96 2.99 9.29
N MET A 255 10.72 3.41 10.31
CA MET A 255 11.92 4.23 10.16
C MET A 255 13.18 3.41 9.83
N ASP A 256 13.16 2.11 10.11
CA ASP A 256 14.34 1.24 10.02
C ASP A 256 14.61 0.81 8.57
N ILE A 257 13.55 0.73 7.76
CA ILE A 257 13.61 0.30 6.37
C ILE A 257 14.25 1.39 5.52
N GLN A 258 15.26 1.00 4.74
CA GLN A 258 16.02 1.91 3.89
C GLN A 258 16.15 1.36 2.47
N VAL A 259 16.05 2.24 1.49
CA VAL A 259 16.41 1.96 0.10
C VAL A 259 17.52 2.93 -0.30
N LYS A 260 18.65 2.41 -0.78
CA LYS A 260 19.83 3.21 -1.14
C LYS A 260 20.27 4.16 -0.01
N GLY A 261 20.21 3.69 1.24
CA GLY A 261 20.59 4.44 2.45
C GLY A 261 19.61 5.55 2.87
N THR A 262 18.42 5.62 2.27
CA THR A 262 17.38 6.59 2.63
C THR A 262 16.20 5.87 3.26
N SER A 263 15.74 6.32 4.44
CA SER A 263 14.55 5.77 5.10
C SER A 263 13.25 6.32 4.53
N LEU A 264 12.14 5.63 4.75
CA LEU A 264 10.82 6.10 4.29
C LEU A 264 10.43 7.48 4.86
N PRO A 265 10.55 7.78 6.17
CA PRO A 265 10.26 9.12 6.69
C PRO A 265 11.10 10.21 6.01
N ARG A 266 12.38 9.93 5.76
CA ARG A 266 13.29 10.87 5.06
C ARG A 266 12.84 11.12 3.62
N ALA A 267 12.41 10.08 2.91
CA ALA A 267 11.89 10.17 1.54
C ALA A 267 10.59 10.97 1.47
N LEU A 268 9.66 10.76 2.41
CA LEU A 268 8.42 11.54 2.53
C LEU A 268 8.72 13.01 2.82
N HIS A 269 9.69 13.32 3.67
CA HIS A 269 10.13 14.69 3.90
C HIS A 269 10.74 15.33 2.65
N CYS A 270 11.52 14.58 1.87
CA CYS A 270 12.01 15.05 0.57
C CYS A 270 10.86 15.39 -0.38
N TRP A 271 9.87 14.52 -0.43
CA TRP A 271 8.70 14.70 -1.29
C TRP A 271 7.89 15.94 -0.88
N ASP A 272 7.62 16.12 0.42
CA ASP A 272 6.93 17.31 0.92
C ASP A 272 7.65 18.60 0.51
N ARG A 273 8.98 18.66 0.70
CA ARG A 273 9.79 19.80 0.26
C ARG A 273 9.73 20.04 -1.24
N SER A 274 9.75 18.96 -2.05
CA SER A 274 9.67 19.08 -3.51
C SER A 274 8.36 19.68 -4.02
N LEU A 275 7.29 19.59 -3.22
CA LEU A 275 5.98 20.16 -3.53
C LEU A 275 5.77 21.57 -2.96
N GLN A 276 6.63 22.01 -2.03
CA GLN A 276 6.62 23.38 -1.49
C GLN A 276 7.40 24.35 -2.37
N ASP A 277 8.47 23.87 -3.01
CA ASP A 277 9.33 24.66 -3.88
C ASP A 277 8.65 24.88 -5.25
N ASN A 278 8.22 26.11 -5.54
CA ASN A 278 7.70 26.54 -6.84
C ASN A 278 8.73 26.32 -7.97
N GLN A 279 8.83 25.12 -8.56
CA GLN A 279 9.48 24.70 -9.84
C GLN A 279 10.84 25.33 -10.28
N LYS A 280 11.46 26.22 -9.51
CA LYS A 280 12.61 27.04 -9.88
C LYS A 280 13.89 26.66 -9.14
N THR A 281 13.81 25.77 -8.16
CA THR A 281 14.99 25.24 -7.46
C THR A 281 15.39 23.90 -8.09
N PRO A 282 16.68 23.71 -8.41
CA PRO A 282 17.16 22.42 -8.92
C PRO A 282 16.91 21.31 -7.89
N PRO A 283 16.78 20.04 -8.34
CA PRO A 283 16.54 18.91 -7.45
C PRO A 283 17.55 18.92 -6.30
N MET A 284 17.03 18.93 -5.07
CA MET A 284 17.87 19.05 -3.88
C MET A 284 18.88 17.91 -3.82
N ARG A 285 20.18 18.27 -3.77
CA ARG A 285 21.26 17.31 -3.53
C ARG A 285 20.95 16.51 -2.25
N GLY A 286 20.94 15.18 -2.35
CA GLY A 286 20.71 14.30 -1.21
C GLY A 286 19.24 14.13 -0.78
N CYS A 287 18.28 14.44 -1.66
CA CYS A 287 16.86 14.15 -1.42
C CYS A 287 16.24 13.31 -2.57
N PRO A 288 16.52 12.00 -2.63
CA PRO A 288 15.95 11.14 -3.66
C PRO A 288 14.44 10.93 -3.42
N LEU A 289 13.66 10.99 -4.50
CA LEU A 289 12.21 10.74 -4.49
C LEU A 289 11.85 9.36 -5.06
N HIS A 290 12.67 8.84 -5.97
CA HIS A 290 12.47 7.55 -6.64
C HIS A 290 13.41 6.49 -6.05
N LEU A 291 12.92 5.78 -5.03
CA LEU A 291 13.71 4.84 -4.25
C LEU A 291 13.19 3.41 -4.44
N ILE A 292 13.74 2.71 -5.42
CA ILE A 292 13.45 1.30 -5.69
C ILE A 292 14.72 0.45 -5.60
N ASP A 293 14.61 -0.72 -4.98
CA ASP A 293 15.67 -1.72 -4.96
C ASP A 293 15.83 -2.40 -6.32
N SER A 294 17.08 -2.80 -6.63
CA SER A 294 17.43 -3.46 -7.89
C SER A 294 17.67 -4.96 -7.74
N CYS A 295 17.83 -5.47 -6.52
CA CYS A 295 18.13 -6.87 -6.29
C CYS A 295 16.89 -7.76 -6.56
N PRO A 296 17.07 -8.96 -7.17
CA PRO A 296 15.96 -9.70 -7.78
C PRO A 296 15.28 -10.72 -6.85
N TRP A 297 15.57 -10.75 -5.55
CA TRP A 297 15.00 -11.73 -4.61
C TRP A 297 14.50 -11.10 -3.31
N PRO A 298 13.48 -11.68 -2.66
CA PRO A 298 12.97 -11.18 -1.38
C PRO A 298 14.05 -11.22 -0.29
N HIS A 299 14.06 -10.18 0.56
CA HIS A 299 15.04 -10.00 1.64
C HIS A 299 16.50 -9.84 1.17
N CYS A 300 16.74 -9.44 -0.07
CA CYS A 300 18.07 -9.00 -0.48
C CYS A 300 18.48 -7.66 0.16
N ASN A 301 17.51 -6.86 0.60
CA ASN A 301 17.77 -5.63 1.32
C ASN A 301 18.03 -5.93 2.81
N PRO A 302 19.18 -5.53 3.37
CA PRO A 302 19.55 -5.86 4.74
C PRO A 302 18.71 -5.12 5.80
N SER A 303 17.98 -4.07 5.42
CA SER A 303 17.08 -3.34 6.31
C SER A 303 15.67 -3.91 6.36
N CYS A 304 15.38 -4.99 5.63
CA CYS A 304 14.07 -5.61 5.66
C CYS A 304 13.64 -5.99 7.09
N PRO A 305 12.33 -5.96 7.39
CA PRO A 305 11.84 -6.38 8.69
C PRO A 305 12.14 -7.87 8.94
N THR A 306 12.12 -8.29 10.19
CA THR A 306 12.23 -9.70 10.54
C THR A 306 11.12 -10.49 9.85
N ILE A 307 11.50 -11.62 9.26
CA ILE A 307 10.57 -12.49 8.55
C ILE A 307 9.69 -13.18 9.57
N ARG A 308 8.40 -13.30 9.26
CA ARG A 308 7.44 -14.00 10.11
C ARG A 308 6.75 -15.08 9.30
N ASP A 309 6.55 -16.23 9.92
CA ASP A 309 5.77 -17.30 9.32
C ASP A 309 4.31 -16.85 9.18
N GLN A 310 3.75 -16.98 7.98
CA GLN A 310 2.42 -16.44 7.66
C GLN A 310 1.28 -17.13 8.43
N LEU A 311 1.48 -18.37 8.87
CA LEU A 311 0.47 -19.15 9.59
C LEU A 311 0.52 -18.91 11.11
N THR A 312 1.72 -18.87 11.67
CA THR A 312 1.97 -18.85 13.11
C THR A 312 2.34 -17.47 13.63
N GLY A 313 2.76 -16.54 12.76
CA GLY A 313 3.25 -15.21 13.11
C GLY A 313 4.59 -15.21 13.85
N GLN A 314 5.24 -16.37 14.00
CA GLN A 314 6.52 -16.51 14.68
C GLN A 314 7.66 -15.97 13.81
N GLU A 315 8.65 -15.36 14.46
CA GLU A 315 9.84 -14.86 13.75
C GLU A 315 10.68 -16.02 13.21
N MET A 316 11.15 -15.84 11.98
CA MET A 316 12.01 -16.77 11.29
C MET A 316 13.41 -16.18 11.20
N SER A 317 14.42 -16.97 11.56
CA SER A 317 15.80 -16.62 11.29
C SER A 317 16.07 -16.57 9.79
N VAL A 318 17.09 -15.81 9.39
CA VAL A 318 17.57 -15.74 7.99
C VAL A 318 17.93 -17.14 7.46
N ILE A 319 18.50 -18.02 8.29
CA ILE A 319 18.83 -19.40 7.92
C ILE A 319 17.56 -20.20 7.63
N GLN A 320 16.52 -20.07 8.48
CA GLN A 320 15.23 -20.70 8.22
C GLN A 320 14.67 -20.19 6.91
N PHE A 321 14.60 -18.87 6.72
CA PHE A 321 14.13 -18.29 5.47
C PHE A 321 14.89 -18.79 4.24
N LEU A 322 16.23 -18.78 4.25
CA LEU A 322 17.02 -19.28 3.13
C LEU A 322 16.74 -20.76 2.84
N LYS A 323 16.61 -21.60 3.87
CA LYS A 323 16.17 -23.00 3.71
C LYS A 323 14.77 -23.09 3.11
N HIS A 324 13.86 -22.20 3.49
CA HIS A 324 12.52 -22.12 2.91
C HIS A 324 12.58 -21.67 1.47
N MET A 325 13.47 -20.77 1.09
CA MET A 325 13.62 -20.36 -0.30
C MET A 325 14.36 -21.41 -1.16
N GLY A 326 14.53 -22.63 -0.65
CA GLY A 326 15.14 -23.75 -1.35
C GLY A 326 16.67 -23.70 -1.40
N PHE A 327 17.30 -22.79 -0.66
CA PHE A 327 18.77 -22.74 -0.58
C PHE A 327 19.30 -23.83 0.34
N ASP A 328 20.23 -24.61 -0.17
CA ASP A 328 21.05 -25.51 0.63
C ASP A 328 22.12 -24.69 1.36
N VAL A 329 21.81 -24.34 2.62
CA VAL A 329 22.67 -23.51 3.47
C VAL A 329 24.01 -24.20 3.78
N GLN A 330 24.07 -25.54 3.74
CA GLN A 330 25.33 -26.27 3.91
C GLN A 330 26.22 -26.11 2.68
N LYS A 331 25.67 -26.28 1.47
CA LYS A 331 26.39 -25.98 0.22
C LYS A 331 26.83 -24.52 0.11
N MET A 332 26.00 -23.58 0.54
CA MET A 332 26.38 -22.16 0.53
C MET A 332 27.53 -21.86 1.51
N ALA A 333 27.52 -22.47 2.70
CA ALA A 333 28.63 -22.34 3.65
C ALA A 333 29.93 -22.98 3.12
N GLU A 334 29.83 -24.13 2.44
CA GLU A 334 30.97 -24.76 1.75
C GLU A 334 31.52 -23.87 0.62
N LEU A 335 30.66 -23.29 -0.21
CA LEU A 335 31.04 -22.34 -1.26
C LEU A 335 31.73 -21.10 -0.70
N ILE A 336 31.21 -20.52 0.39
CA ILE A 336 31.82 -19.36 1.04
C ILE A 336 33.19 -19.72 1.63
N ASN A 337 33.32 -20.88 2.28
CA ASN A 337 34.61 -21.37 2.79
C ASN A 337 35.61 -21.68 1.67
N THR A 338 35.14 -22.04 0.47
CA THR A 338 36.00 -22.29 -0.70
C THR A 338 36.44 -21.00 -1.40
N ILE A 339 35.73 -19.88 -1.16
CA ILE A 339 36.08 -18.55 -1.69
C ILE A 339 37.02 -17.79 -0.73
N ILE A 340 36.98 -18.13 0.57
CA ILE A 340 37.79 -17.51 1.63
C ILE A 340 39.16 -18.22 1.82
N HIS A 341 39.37 -19.39 1.18
CA HIS A 341 40.62 -20.13 1.16
C HIS A 341 41.22 -20.22 -0.24
#